data_AF-F7KTH0-F1
#
_entry.id   AF-F7KTH0-F1
#
_cell.length_a   1.000
_cell.length_b   1.000
_cell.length_c   1.000
_cell.angle_alpha   90.00
_cell.angle_beta   90.00
_cell.angle_gamma   90.00
#
_symmetry.space_group_name_H-M   'P 1'
#
loop_
_entity.id
_entity.type
_entity.pdbx_description
1 polymer ?
#
loop_
_entity_poly.entity_id
_entity_poly.type
_entity_poly.pdbx_seq_one_letter_code
_entity_poly.pdbx_strand_id
1 'polypeptide(L)'
;MWKDYSWSYIKNNRASSISVMVAAFISALFLSLLCTLFYNFWKYDIERIEIEEGSWQARIEGELDNSVLDVVEKYPNIDKVIINKELSDGQNIVADLYFNDMRRILEDLPQIAELTGIDQEAITCHHSLLSMYLIRDPKDPAPRLVFPFFWQLQGWPAFP
;
A
#
# COMPACT_ATOMS: atom_id res chain seq x y z
N MET A 1 -47.87 5.77 -8.16
CA MET A 1 -47.89 4.30 -8.39
C MET A 1 -46.95 3.55 -7.45
N TRP A 2 -45.62 3.43 -7.65
CA TRP A 2 -44.79 2.58 -6.74
C TRP A 2 -44.91 2.99 -5.27
N LYS A 3 -44.90 4.30 -4.99
CA LYS A 3 -44.95 4.85 -3.63
C LYS A 3 -46.24 4.46 -2.89
N ASP A 4 -47.36 4.43 -3.60
CA ASP A 4 -48.68 4.05 -3.05
C ASP A 4 -48.74 2.56 -2.74
N TYR A 5 -48.13 1.72 -3.59
CA TYR A 5 -47.99 0.28 -3.36
C TYR A 5 -47.06 -0.02 -2.19
N SER A 6 -45.88 0.61 -2.12
CA SER A 6 -44.94 0.44 -1.00
C SER A 6 -45.54 0.90 0.33
N TRP A 7 -46.26 2.03 0.32
CA TRP A 7 -46.91 2.55 1.52
C TRP A 7 -48.07 1.66 2.01
N SER A 8 -48.90 1.17 1.09
CA SER A 8 -49.96 0.21 1.41
C SER A 8 -49.40 -1.10 1.97
N TYR A 9 -48.28 -1.60 1.41
CA TYR A 9 -47.62 -2.82 1.86
C TYR A 9 -47.05 -2.69 3.29
N ILE A 10 -46.42 -1.56 3.60
CA ILE A 10 -45.88 -1.26 4.94
C ILE A 10 -47.01 -1.15 5.98
N LYS A 11 -48.14 -0.55 5.59
CA LYS A 11 -49.31 -0.38 6.47
C LYS A 11 -50.03 -1.69 6.78
N ASN A 12 -50.11 -2.59 5.80
CA ASN A 12 -50.85 -3.85 5.90
C ASN A 12 -50.03 -5.00 6.52
N ASN A 13 -48.70 -5.02 6.33
CA ASN A 13 -47.80 -6.07 6.83
C ASN A 13 -46.70 -5.48 7.74
N ARG A 14 -47.12 -4.98 8.92
CA ARG A 14 -46.23 -4.28 9.87
C ARG A 14 -45.07 -5.15 10.37
N ALA A 15 -45.33 -6.41 10.71
CA ALA A 15 -44.30 -7.32 11.22
C ALA A 15 -43.19 -7.60 10.19
N SER A 16 -43.57 -7.87 8.94
CA SER A 16 -42.62 -8.09 7.84
C SER A 16 -41.82 -6.81 7.53
N SER A 17 -42.47 -5.65 7.53
CA SER A 17 -41.82 -4.37 7.25
C SER A 17 -40.81 -3.95 8.34
N ILE A 18 -41.14 -4.21 9.61
CA ILE A 18 -40.21 -4.00 10.74
C ILE A 18 -39.02 -4.95 10.61
N SER A 19 -39.25 -6.22 10.26
CA SER A 19 -38.15 -7.19 10.07
C SER A 19 -37.18 -6.75 8.97
N VAL A 20 -37.68 -6.24 7.84
CA VAL A 20 -36.83 -5.70 6.75
C VAL A 20 -36.05 -4.47 7.23
N MET A 21 -36.69 -3.55 7.95
CA MET A 21 -36.04 -2.35 8.49
C MET A 21 -34.93 -2.71 9.48
N VAL A 22 -35.19 -3.66 10.38
CA VAL A 22 -34.21 -4.15 11.36
C VAL A 22 -33.05 -4.87 10.65
N ALA A 23 -33.33 -5.71 9.66
CA ALA A 23 -32.29 -6.39 8.88
C ALA A 23 -31.39 -5.40 8.12
N ALA A 24 -31.98 -4.39 7.48
CA ALA A 24 -31.24 -3.33 6.79
C ALA A 24 -30.39 -2.51 7.79
N PHE A 25 -30.93 -2.19 8.97
CA PHE A 25 -30.21 -1.49 10.02
C PHE A 25 -29.02 -2.30 10.55
N ILE A 26 -29.24 -3.59 10.86
CA ILE A 26 -28.18 -4.50 11.30
C ILE A 26 -27.10 -4.63 10.22
N SER A 27 -27.49 -4.76 8.94
CA SER A 27 -26.55 -4.83 7.82
C SER A 27 -25.69 -3.58 7.70
N ALA A 28 -26.29 -2.39 7.88
CA ALA A 28 -25.55 -1.12 7.88
C ALA A 28 -24.56 -1.03 9.04
N LEU A 29 -24.94 -1.50 10.24
CA LEU A 29 -24.02 -1.58 11.39
C LEU A 29 -22.85 -2.52 11.14
N PHE A 30 -23.12 -3.71 10.59
CA PHE A 30 -22.07 -4.67 10.22
C PHE A 30 -21.15 -4.10 9.15
N LEU A 31 -21.70 -3.46 8.12
CA LEU A 31 -20.90 -2.84 7.07
C LEU A 31 -20.00 -1.74 7.64
N SER A 32 -20.55 -0.84 8.47
CA SER A 32 -19.78 0.20 9.13
C SER A 32 -18.67 -0.37 10.02
N LEU A 33 -18.97 -1.42 10.78
CA LEU A 33 -18.01 -2.12 11.62
C LEU A 33 -16.89 -2.73 10.78
N LEU A 34 -17.22 -3.46 9.72
CA LEU A 34 -16.24 -4.08 8.82
C LEU A 34 -15.35 -3.05 8.14
N CYS A 35 -15.91 -1.96 7.62
CA CYS A 35 -15.13 -0.88 7.03
C CYS A 35 -14.15 -0.25 8.04
N THR A 36 -14.58 -0.08 9.29
CA THR A 36 -13.75 0.51 10.36
C THR A 36 -12.63 -0.43 10.76
N LEU A 37 -12.93 -1.72 10.98
CA LEU A 37 -11.93 -2.74 11.28
C LEU A 37 -10.89 -2.85 10.17
N PHE A 38 -11.36 -2.90 8.92
CA PHE A 38 -10.49 -2.95 7.75
C PHE A 38 -9.54 -1.75 7.69
N TYR A 39 -10.06 -0.54 7.83
CA TYR A 39 -9.25 0.67 7.83
C TYR A 39 -8.19 0.66 8.94
N ASN A 40 -8.59 0.25 10.15
CA ASN A 40 -7.67 0.20 11.28
C ASN A 40 -6.58 -0.87 11.08
N PHE A 41 -6.92 -2.06 10.58
CA PHE A 41 -5.92 -3.10 10.30
C PHE A 41 -4.93 -2.65 9.22
N TRP A 42 -5.42 -2.11 8.12
CA TRP A 42 -4.57 -1.60 7.04
C TRP A 42 -3.65 -0.49 7.53
N LYS A 43 -4.19 0.49 8.28
CA LYS A 43 -3.41 1.58 8.85
C LYS A 43 -2.35 1.08 9.84
N TYR A 44 -2.72 0.14 10.72
CA TYR A 44 -1.79 -0.45 11.68
C TYR A 44 -0.65 -1.21 11.00
N ASP A 45 -0.95 -1.96 9.93
CA ASP A 45 0.07 -2.67 9.18
C ASP A 45 1.03 -1.68 8.48
N ILE A 46 0.55 -0.56 7.95
CA ILE A 46 1.42 0.51 7.42
C ILE A 46 2.31 1.08 8.53
N GLU A 47 1.72 1.49 9.66
CA GLU A 47 2.48 2.04 10.80
C GLU A 47 3.53 1.05 11.31
N ARG A 48 3.20 -0.24 11.37
CA ARG A 48 4.15 -1.29 11.75
C ARG A 48 5.32 -1.36 10.78
N ILE A 49 5.05 -1.41 9.47
CA ILE A 49 6.10 -1.44 8.43
C ILE A 49 6.99 -0.19 8.52
N GLU A 50 6.39 0.99 8.71
CA GLU A 50 7.15 2.24 8.84
C GLU A 50 8.05 2.27 10.07
N ILE A 51 7.65 1.62 11.17
CA ILE A 51 8.45 1.50 12.40
C ILE A 51 9.56 0.44 12.26
N GLU A 52 9.27 -0.69 11.64
CA GLU A 52 10.19 -1.84 11.54
C GLU A 52 11.20 -1.71 10.40
N GLU A 53 10.73 -1.32 9.20
CA GLU A 53 11.53 -1.27 7.96
C GLU A 53 11.87 0.18 7.56
N GLY A 54 11.05 1.15 7.98
CA GLY A 54 11.17 2.56 7.63
C GLY A 54 10.14 3.03 6.59
N SER A 55 9.93 4.34 6.48
CA SER A 55 8.91 4.92 5.58
C SER A 55 9.39 5.24 4.16
N TRP A 56 10.61 4.82 3.80
CA TRP A 56 11.19 5.01 2.46
C TRP A 56 10.47 4.13 1.44
N GLN A 57 10.36 4.58 0.19
CA GLN A 57 9.67 3.79 -0.85
C GLN A 57 10.61 3.09 -1.83
N ALA A 58 11.80 3.65 -2.04
CA ALA A 58 12.86 2.99 -2.80
C ALA A 58 14.21 3.30 -2.17
N ARG A 59 15.18 2.44 -2.43
CA ARG A 59 16.54 2.52 -1.92
C ARG A 59 17.50 2.35 -3.08
N ILE A 60 18.50 3.20 -3.13
CA ILE A 60 19.62 3.08 -4.07
C ILE A 60 20.86 2.74 -3.25
N GLU A 61 21.56 1.67 -3.64
CA GLU A 61 22.82 1.24 -3.03
C GLU A 61 23.93 1.34 -4.08
N GLY A 62 25.07 1.95 -3.74
CA GLY A 62 26.22 2.00 -4.66
C GLY A 62 27.26 3.03 -4.27
N GLU A 63 28.26 3.20 -5.13
CA GLU A 63 29.18 4.34 -5.08
C GLU A 63 28.45 5.60 -5.56
N LEU A 64 27.66 6.21 -4.67
CA LEU A 64 26.89 7.42 -4.98
C LEU A 64 27.74 8.68 -4.77
N ASP A 65 28.17 9.31 -5.88
CA ASP A 65 28.78 10.64 -5.82
C ASP A 65 27.72 11.73 -5.57
N ASN A 66 28.16 12.87 -5.03
CA ASN A 66 27.27 14.02 -4.76
C ASN A 66 26.56 14.51 -6.04
N SER A 67 27.21 14.39 -7.21
CA SER A 67 26.61 14.76 -8.49
C SER A 67 25.39 13.90 -8.84
N VAL A 68 25.42 12.61 -8.48
CA VAL A 68 24.31 11.67 -8.68
C VAL A 68 23.16 11.98 -7.74
N LEU A 69 23.47 12.21 -6.46
CA LEU A 69 22.48 12.58 -5.45
C LEU A 69 21.73 13.88 -5.82
N ASP A 70 22.45 14.87 -6.36
CA ASP A 70 21.85 16.13 -6.84
C ASP A 70 20.86 15.92 -8.00
N VAL A 71 21.13 14.97 -8.89
CA VAL A 71 20.22 14.64 -10.02
C VAL A 71 18.97 13.96 -9.50
N VAL A 72 19.13 13.03 -8.57
CA VAL A 72 18.02 12.30 -7.94
C VAL A 72 17.15 13.25 -7.13
N GLU A 73 17.74 14.12 -6.31
CA GLU A 73 16.99 15.10 -5.50
C GLU A 73 16.19 16.10 -6.36
N LYS A 74 16.69 16.45 -7.55
CA LYS A 74 16.01 17.35 -8.49
C LYS A 74 14.96 16.66 -9.37
N TYR A 75 14.77 15.34 -9.24
CA TYR A 75 13.79 14.63 -10.04
C TYR A 75 12.35 15.06 -9.67
N PRO A 76 11.44 15.31 -10.63
CA PRO A 76 10.15 15.95 -10.36
C PRO A 76 9.24 15.23 -9.35
N ASN A 77 9.32 13.90 -9.26
CA ASN A 77 8.48 13.11 -8.37
C ASN A 77 9.15 12.75 -7.02
N ILE A 78 10.37 13.23 -6.78
CA ILE A 78 11.07 13.02 -5.51
C ILE A 78 10.70 14.14 -4.53
N ASP A 79 10.29 13.75 -3.33
CA ASP A 79 10.04 14.65 -2.21
C ASP A 79 11.34 14.94 -1.46
N LYS A 80 12.09 13.89 -1.12
CA LYS A 80 13.37 13.99 -0.41
C LYS A 80 14.22 12.74 -0.60
N VAL A 81 15.52 12.91 -0.45
CA VAL A 81 16.52 11.85 -0.44
C VAL A 81 17.24 11.89 0.91
N ILE A 82 17.31 10.76 1.60
CA ILE A 82 17.94 10.65 2.91
C ILE A 82 19.06 9.61 2.83
N ILE A 83 20.29 10.02 3.15
CA ILE A 83 21.42 9.09 3.22
C ILE A 83 21.30 8.28 4.51
N ASN A 84 21.20 6.96 4.36
CA ASN A 84 21.12 6.03 5.48
C ASN A 84 22.53 5.72 6.00
N LYS A 85 22.96 6.48 7.02
CA LYS A 85 24.30 6.35 7.61
C LYS A 85 24.54 5.02 8.35
N GLU A 86 23.49 4.31 8.74
CA GLU A 86 23.60 3.04 9.46
C GLU A 86 23.94 1.88 8.53
N LEU A 87 23.45 1.94 7.29
CA LEU A 87 23.69 0.93 6.25
C LEU A 87 24.81 1.31 5.27
N SER A 88 25.28 2.57 5.33
CA SER A 88 26.35 3.04 4.45
C SER A 88 27.72 2.65 5.03
N ASP A 89 28.45 1.78 4.31
CA ASP A 89 29.81 1.38 4.64
C ASP A 89 30.80 2.11 3.74
N GLY A 90 31.33 3.27 4.17
CA GLY A 90 32.48 3.97 3.56
C GLY A 90 32.48 4.16 2.04
N GLN A 91 32.74 3.08 1.28
CA GLN A 91 32.63 2.97 -0.18
C GLN A 91 31.19 2.81 -0.69
N ASN A 92 30.31 2.11 0.02
CA ASN A 92 28.93 1.86 -0.42
C ASN A 92 27.95 2.80 0.31
N ILE A 93 27.37 3.75 -0.41
CA ILE A 93 26.42 4.72 0.13
C ILE A 93 25.01 4.21 -0.16
N VAL A 94 24.17 4.21 0.88
CA VAL A 94 22.76 3.83 0.79
C VAL A 94 21.91 5.07 0.90
N ALA A 95 21.11 5.35 -0.13
CA ALA A 95 20.20 6.48 -0.19
C ALA A 95 18.74 6.02 -0.22
N ASP A 96 17.97 6.46 0.77
CA ASP A 96 16.53 6.23 0.89
C ASP A 96 15.77 7.33 0.16
N LEU A 97 14.90 6.94 -0.76
CA LEU A 97 14.10 7.81 -1.61
C LEU A 97 12.68 7.90 -1.13
N TYR A 98 12.18 9.15 -1.11
CA TYR A 98 10.80 9.47 -0.81
C TYR A 98 10.15 10.12 -2.03
N PHE A 99 8.96 9.66 -2.41
CA PHE A 99 8.24 10.11 -3.60
C PHE A 99 6.98 10.89 -3.23
N ASN A 100 6.67 11.91 -4.03
CA ASN A 100 5.42 12.67 -3.91
C ASN A 100 4.21 11.84 -4.36
N ASP A 101 4.32 11.20 -5.52
CA ASP A 101 3.32 10.28 -6.05
C ASP A 101 3.88 8.86 -6.14
N MET A 102 3.50 8.02 -5.17
CA MET A 102 3.96 6.64 -5.10
C MET A 102 3.53 5.80 -6.31
N ARG A 103 2.43 6.16 -6.99
CA ARG A 103 1.87 5.35 -8.08
C ARG A 103 2.80 5.26 -9.29
N ARG A 104 3.67 6.26 -9.45
CA ARG A 104 4.59 6.38 -10.59
C ARG A 104 5.98 5.82 -10.28
N ILE A 105 6.22 5.29 -9.07
CA ILE A 105 7.52 4.76 -8.66
C ILE A 105 8.07 3.74 -9.65
N LEU A 106 7.23 2.81 -10.15
CA LEU A 106 7.66 1.79 -11.09
C LEU A 106 8.01 2.33 -12.49
N GLU A 107 7.52 3.52 -12.83
CA GLU A 107 7.86 4.24 -14.06
C GLU A 107 9.08 5.15 -13.88
N ASP A 108 9.18 5.78 -12.70
CA ASP A 108 10.19 6.78 -12.39
C ASP A 108 11.53 6.16 -12.03
N LEU A 109 11.56 5.05 -11.29
CA LEU A 109 12.82 4.41 -10.89
C LEU A 109 13.69 3.98 -12.07
N PRO A 110 13.17 3.34 -13.13
CA PRO A 110 13.97 3.05 -14.33
C PRO A 110 14.52 4.31 -15.00
N GLN A 111 13.74 5.41 -15.04
CA GLN A 111 14.18 6.68 -15.62
C GLN A 111 15.28 7.33 -14.78
N ILE A 112 15.16 7.28 -13.45
CA ILE A 112 16.18 7.76 -12.53
C ILE A 112 17.46 6.93 -12.70
N ALA A 113 17.37 5.61 -12.84
CA ALA A 113 18.50 4.73 -13.10
C ALA A 113 19.24 5.12 -14.39
N GLU A 114 18.48 5.34 -15.49
CA GLU A 114 19.04 5.77 -16.77
C GLU A 114 19.71 7.15 -16.70
N LEU A 115 19.11 8.10 -15.99
CA LEU A 115 19.65 9.46 -15.82
C LEU A 115 20.92 9.50 -14.98
N THR A 116 21.03 8.61 -14.00
CA THR A 116 22.15 8.54 -13.05
C THR A 116 23.25 7.58 -13.49
N GLY A 117 22.96 6.70 -14.45
CA GLY A 117 23.87 5.64 -14.89
C GLY A 117 24.01 4.50 -13.88
N ILE A 118 23.11 4.41 -12.91
CA ILE A 118 23.10 3.35 -11.89
C ILE A 118 22.43 2.11 -12.48
N ASP A 119 22.98 0.94 -12.16
CA ASP A 119 22.38 -0.32 -12.56
C ASP A 119 21.03 -0.54 -11.87
N GLN A 120 20.04 -1.07 -12.60
CA GLN A 120 18.70 -1.28 -12.06
C GLN A 120 18.67 -2.31 -10.93
N GLU A 121 19.66 -3.21 -10.86
CA GLU A 121 19.79 -4.18 -9.77
C GLU A 121 20.21 -3.52 -8.44
N ALA A 122 20.84 -2.35 -8.51
CA ALA A 122 21.28 -1.58 -7.35
C ALA A 122 20.14 -0.75 -6.72
N ILE A 123 18.97 -0.72 -7.36
CA ILE A 123 17.77 -0.01 -6.90
C ILE A 123 16.77 -1.02 -6.37
N THR A 124 16.49 -0.96 -5.07
CA THR A 124 15.53 -1.84 -4.40
C THR A 124 14.27 -1.08 -4.01
N CYS A 125 13.10 -1.62 -4.35
CA CYS A 125 11.82 -1.06 -3.94
C CYS A 125 11.41 -1.57 -2.54
N HIS A 126 10.71 -0.74 -1.77
CA HIS A 126 10.12 -1.16 -0.51
C HIS A 126 8.81 -1.94 -0.77
N HIS A 127 8.94 -3.19 -1.20
CA HIS A 127 7.80 -4.02 -1.60
C HIS A 127 6.74 -4.17 -0.49
N SER A 128 7.16 -4.28 0.79
CA SER A 128 6.25 -4.36 1.95
C SER A 128 5.31 -3.16 1.99
N LEU A 129 5.86 -1.94 1.99
CA LEU A 129 5.10 -0.70 2.03
C LEU A 129 4.27 -0.48 0.75
N LEU A 130 4.88 -0.65 -0.43
CA LEU A 130 4.21 -0.44 -1.72
C LEU A 130 3.01 -1.38 -1.91
N SER A 131 3.11 -2.62 -1.43
CA SER A 131 2.00 -3.58 -1.49
C SER A 131 0.76 -3.11 -0.73
N MET A 132 0.94 -2.38 0.39
CA MET A 132 -0.16 -1.78 1.16
C MET A 132 -0.86 -0.66 0.40
N TYR A 133 -0.15 0.03 -0.50
CA TYR A 133 -0.70 1.04 -1.40
C TYR A 133 -1.19 0.47 -2.74
N LEU A 134 -1.32 -0.86 -2.85
CA LEU A 134 -1.74 -1.57 -4.08
C LEU A 134 -0.78 -1.36 -5.27
N ILE A 135 0.47 -0.98 -5.02
CA ILE A 135 1.51 -0.85 -6.03
C ILE A 135 2.25 -2.19 -6.11
N ARG A 136 2.23 -2.81 -7.30
CA ARG A 136 2.73 -4.18 -7.52
C ARG A 136 3.89 -4.16 -8.49
N ASP A 137 5.09 -4.37 -7.96
CA ASP A 137 6.26 -4.59 -8.79
C ASP A 137 6.23 -6.02 -9.34
N PRO A 138 6.30 -6.23 -10.68
CA PRO A 138 6.43 -7.57 -11.25
C PRO A 138 7.68 -8.33 -10.79
N LYS A 139 8.70 -7.64 -10.25
CA LYS A 139 9.93 -8.23 -9.71
C LYS A 139 9.83 -8.60 -8.22
N ASP A 140 8.69 -8.38 -7.56
CA ASP A 140 8.50 -8.70 -6.14
C ASP A 140 8.67 -10.21 -5.87
N PRO A 141 9.69 -10.63 -5.09
CA PRO A 141 9.96 -12.04 -4.81
C PRO A 141 8.89 -12.71 -3.96
N ALA A 142 8.07 -11.93 -3.25
CA ALA A 142 7.00 -12.43 -2.41
C ALA A 142 5.79 -11.51 -2.55
N PRO A 143 4.93 -11.68 -3.57
CA PRO A 143 3.77 -10.80 -3.81
C PRO A 143 2.84 -10.82 -2.60
N ARG A 144 3.03 -9.84 -1.71
CA ARG A 144 2.35 -9.80 -0.40
C ARG A 144 0.92 -9.37 -0.61
N LEU A 145 -0.04 -10.28 -0.49
CA LEU A 145 -1.45 -9.92 -0.60
C LEU A 145 -1.77 -8.87 0.47
N VAL A 146 -2.62 -7.89 0.14
CA VAL A 146 -3.01 -6.80 1.05
C VAL A 146 -3.69 -7.32 2.33
N PHE A 147 -4.00 -8.63 2.39
CA PHE A 147 -4.63 -9.27 3.53
C PHE A 147 -3.93 -10.58 3.91
N PRO A 148 -3.50 -10.74 5.19
CA PRO A 148 -3.09 -12.04 5.72
C PRO A 148 -4.25 -13.06 5.75
N PHE A 149 -5.51 -12.61 5.66
CA PHE A 149 -6.69 -13.48 5.76
C PHE A 149 -6.99 -14.31 4.51
N PHE A 150 -6.35 -14.07 3.36
CA PHE A 150 -6.62 -14.91 2.19
C PHE A 150 -6.06 -16.32 2.34
N TRP A 151 -4.96 -16.49 3.09
CA TRP A 151 -4.37 -17.79 3.38
C TRP A 151 -5.28 -18.69 4.22
N GLN A 152 -6.18 -18.09 5.02
CA GLN A 152 -7.16 -18.84 5.81
C GLN A 152 -8.39 -19.26 5.00
N LEU A 153 -8.66 -18.60 3.86
CA LEU A 153 -9.77 -18.94 2.95
C LEU A 153 -9.37 -19.96 1.88
N GLN A 154 -8.11 -19.94 1.43
CA GLN A 154 -7.52 -21.05 0.67
C GLN A 154 -7.04 -22.11 1.64
N GLY A 155 -7.94 -22.99 2.09
CA GLY A 155 -7.58 -24.14 2.89
C GLY A 155 -6.63 -25.09 2.13
N TRP A 156 -5.32 -24.81 2.14
CA TRP A 156 -4.28 -25.80 1.85
C TRP A 156 -2.90 -25.34 2.35
N PRO A 157 -2.13 -26.20 3.04
CA PRO A 157 -0.74 -25.94 3.35
C PRO A 157 0.12 -26.34 2.14
N ALA A 158 0.77 -25.36 1.51
CA ALA A 158 1.83 -25.65 0.55
C ALA A 158 3.02 -24.73 0.80
N PHE A 159 3.87 -25.17 1.74
CA PHE A 159 5.32 -24.93 1.69
C PHE A 159 5.97 -26.28 1.39
N PRO A 160 6.99 -26.30 0.53
CA PRO A 160 8.31 -26.67 1.01
C PRO A 160 9.23 -25.46 1.16
#